data_AF-A0A9J7HP00-F1
#
_entry.id   AF-A0A9J7HP00-F1
#
_cell.length_a   1.000
_cell.length_b   1.000
_cell.length_c   1.000
_cell.angle_alpha   90.00
_cell.angle_beta   90.00
_cell.angle_gamma   90.00
#
_symmetry.space_group_name_H-M   'P 1'
#
loop_
_entity.id
_entity.type
_entity.pdbx_description
1 polymer ?
#
loop_
_entity_poly.entity_id
_entity_poly.type
_entity_poly.pdbx_seq_one_letter_code
_entity_poly.pdbx_strand_id
1 'polypeptide(L)'
;MSTVCYYIQDRGTSYRGLANRDNSCQLWTSQYPHPHKHTPQAYPRAGLERNYCRNPDGKDRPWCYLNNPLIRWMYCEEVFACDAPPTRCFYAVDKGRSYAGQTNR
;
A
#
# COMPACT_ATOMS: atom_id res chain seq x y z
N MET A 1 8.82 0.50 -14.83
CA MET A 1 7.41 0.08 -14.77
C MET A 1 6.94 0.21 -13.33
N SER A 2 5.90 1.01 -13.07
CA SER A 2 5.37 1.21 -11.71
C SER A 2 4.65 -0.08 -11.28
N THR A 3 5.12 -0.74 -10.24
CA THR A 3 4.46 -1.92 -9.68
C THR A 3 3.12 -1.51 -9.07
N VAL A 4 2.02 -1.95 -9.67
CA VAL A 4 0.65 -1.52 -9.30
C VAL A 4 0.13 -2.30 -8.08
N CYS A 5 0.67 -3.48 -7.78
CA CYS A 5 0.17 -4.41 -6.76
C CYS A 5 1.28 -4.88 -5.81
N TYR A 6 0.91 -5.44 -4.66
CA TYR A 6 1.84 -6.04 -3.70
C TYR A 6 1.72 -7.57 -3.69
N TYR A 7 2.74 -8.30 -3.25
CA TYR A 7 2.66 -9.75 -3.12
C TYR A 7 2.25 -10.16 -1.70
N ILE A 8 1.37 -11.15 -1.58
CA ILE A 8 0.89 -11.63 -0.28
C ILE A 8 2.04 -12.33 0.46
N GLN A 9 2.88 -13.06 -0.27
CA GLN A 9 4.03 -13.80 0.28
C GLN A 9 4.96 -12.93 1.13
N ASP A 10 5.19 -11.68 0.73
CA ASP A 10 6.08 -10.73 1.40
C ASP A 10 5.34 -9.57 2.08
N ARG A 11 4.00 -9.64 2.12
CA ARG A 11 3.08 -8.61 2.64
C ARG A 11 3.33 -7.21 2.08
N GLY A 12 3.90 -7.11 0.88
CA GLY A 12 4.23 -5.84 0.25
C GLY A 12 5.47 -5.15 0.82
N THR A 13 6.35 -5.86 1.50
CA THR A 13 7.65 -5.31 1.91
C THR A 13 8.53 -4.95 0.70
N SER A 14 8.39 -5.64 -0.44
CA SER A 14 9.02 -5.29 -1.71
C SER A 14 8.22 -4.29 -2.56
N TYR A 15 7.03 -3.86 -2.12
CA TYR A 15 6.21 -2.93 -2.90
C TYR A 15 6.91 -1.57 -3.07
N ARG A 16 7.13 -1.16 -4.33
CA ARG A 16 7.77 0.12 -4.69
C ARG A 16 6.91 0.97 -5.65
N GLY A 17 5.59 0.76 -5.65
CA GLY A 17 4.67 1.59 -6.43
C GLY A 17 4.56 3.02 -5.91
N LEU A 18 3.80 3.84 -6.63
CA LEU A 18 3.66 5.29 -6.39
C LEU A 18 2.33 5.69 -5.72
N ALA A 19 1.54 4.72 -5.25
CA ALA A 19 0.28 5.00 -4.55
C ALA A 19 0.52 5.81 -3.27
N ASN A 20 -0.36 6.80 -3.01
CA ASN A 20 -0.26 7.70 -1.84
C ASN A 20 -1.62 8.24 -1.35
N ARG A 21 -2.70 7.48 -1.57
CA ARG A 21 -4.09 7.81 -1.19
C ARG A 21 -4.50 9.22 -1.58
N ASP A 22 -4.38 9.57 -2.86
CA ASP A 22 -4.71 10.90 -3.39
C ASP A 22 -4.04 12.05 -2.60
N ASN A 23 -2.75 11.88 -2.30
CA ASN A 23 -1.92 12.79 -1.48
C ASN A 23 -2.33 12.93 0.00
N SER A 24 -3.22 12.08 0.52
CA SER A 24 -3.56 12.11 1.95
C SER A 24 -2.48 11.50 2.85
N CYS A 25 -1.54 10.73 2.30
CA CYS A 25 -0.40 10.22 3.05
C CYS A 25 0.57 11.34 3.49
N GLN A 26 1.02 11.25 4.74
CA GLN A 26 2.13 12.03 5.31
C GLN A 26 3.47 11.55 4.73
N LEU A 27 4.40 12.48 4.50
CA LEU A 27 5.76 12.13 4.09
C LEU A 27 6.47 11.29 5.15
N TRP A 28 7.19 10.25 4.74
CA TRP A 28 8.00 9.42 5.64
C TRP A 28 9.16 10.17 6.32
N THR A 29 9.52 11.34 5.81
CA THR A 29 10.49 12.24 6.44
C THR A 29 9.83 13.28 7.36
N SER A 30 8.52 13.48 7.25
CA SER A 30 7.79 14.42 8.11
C SER A 30 7.52 13.79 9.48
N GLN A 31 7.63 14.59 10.54
CA GLN A 31 7.24 14.20 11.89
C GLN A 31 5.92 14.86 12.34
N TYR A 32 5.21 15.53 11.43
CA TYR A 32 3.91 16.15 11.67
C TYR A 32 2.89 15.72 10.59
N PRO A 33 1.60 15.51 10.93
CA PRO A 33 1.02 15.55 12.28
C PRO A 33 1.41 14.38 13.18
N HIS A 34 1.96 13.31 12.61
CA HIS A 34 2.28 12.09 13.37
C HIS A 34 3.79 11.88 13.48
N PRO A 35 4.40 12.12 14.66
CA PRO A 35 5.78 11.73 14.90
C PRO A 35 5.92 10.20 14.85
N HIS A 36 6.98 9.70 14.23
CA HIS A 36 7.19 8.26 14.04
C HIS A 36 8.65 7.86 13.83
N LYS A 37 8.95 6.59 14.10
CA LYS A 37 10.29 5.99 13.94
C LYS A 37 10.57 5.45 12.53
N HIS A 38 9.56 5.31 11.69
CA HIS A 38 9.69 4.79 10.32
C HIS A 38 10.27 5.84 9.36
N THR A 39 11.56 6.12 9.47
CA THR A 39 12.27 7.07 8.59
C THR A 39 13.15 6.32 7.59
N PRO A 40 13.51 6.94 6.44
CA PRO A 40 14.46 6.35 5.49
C PRO A 40 15.78 5.94 6.14
N GLN A 41 16.23 6.68 7.17
CA GLN A 41 17.47 6.39 7.89
C GLN A 41 17.32 5.16 8.80
N ALA A 42 16.18 5.01 9.48
CA ALA A 42 15.92 3.86 10.35
C ALA A 42 15.58 2.58 9.56
N TYR A 43 14.98 2.72 8.37
CA TYR A 43 14.55 1.61 7.50
C TYR A 43 15.08 1.78 6.07
N PRO A 44 16.41 1.70 5.85
CA PRO A 44 17.04 2.04 4.57
C PRO A 44 16.63 1.11 3.42
N ARG A 45 16.22 -0.12 3.72
CA ARG A 45 15.78 -1.11 2.72
C ARG A 45 14.29 -1.05 2.39
N ALA A 46 13.50 -0.29 3.15
CA ALA A 46 12.05 -0.23 2.99
C ALA A 46 11.59 0.72 1.87
N GLY A 47 12.50 1.49 1.26
CA GLY A 47 12.19 2.40 0.17
C GLY A 47 11.17 3.48 0.55
N LEU A 48 11.32 4.05 1.76
CA LEU A 48 10.43 5.07 2.34
C LEU A 48 10.55 6.43 1.64
N GLU A 49 10.23 6.47 0.36
CA GLU A 49 10.33 7.65 -0.50
C GLU A 49 9.04 8.47 -0.49
N ARG A 50 9.18 9.80 -0.41
CA ARG A 50 8.06 10.76 -0.39
C ARG A 50 6.99 10.36 0.62
N ASN A 51 5.75 10.23 0.18
CA ASN A 51 4.60 9.79 0.96
C ASN A 51 3.96 8.53 0.35
N TYR A 52 4.74 7.70 -0.35
CA TYR A 52 4.20 6.50 -1.00
C TYR A 52 3.88 5.41 0.01
N CYS A 53 2.84 4.62 -0.27
CA CYS A 53 2.45 3.47 0.55
C CYS A 53 3.59 2.46 0.65
N ARG A 54 3.95 2.04 1.86
CA ARG A 54 5.04 1.09 2.13
C ARG A 54 4.68 0.19 3.31
N ASN A 55 5.46 -0.87 3.49
CA ASN A 55 5.32 -1.76 4.64
C ASN A 55 6.69 -2.01 5.29
N PRO A 56 7.25 -1.02 6.03
CA PRO A 56 8.57 -1.14 6.65
C PRO A 56 8.62 -2.11 7.84
N ASP A 57 7.47 -2.39 8.46
CA ASP A 57 7.35 -3.07 9.75
C ASP A 57 6.62 -4.42 9.68
N GLY A 58 6.32 -4.91 8.47
CA GLY A 58 5.80 -6.26 8.27
C GLY A 58 4.32 -6.45 8.65
N LYS A 59 3.53 -5.35 8.63
CA LYS A 59 2.05 -5.41 8.70
C LYS A 59 1.46 -6.23 7.56
N ASP A 60 0.14 -6.34 7.48
CA ASP A 60 -0.52 -7.22 6.51
C ASP A 60 -0.41 -6.74 5.07
N ARG A 61 -0.34 -5.41 4.85
CA ARG A 61 -0.29 -4.79 3.52
C ARG A 61 0.33 -3.39 3.56
N PRO A 62 0.71 -2.79 2.42
CA PRO A 62 1.21 -1.43 2.37
C PRO A 62 0.27 -0.41 3.03
N TRP A 63 0.88 0.52 3.76
CA TRP A 63 0.21 1.54 4.56
C TRP A 63 0.98 2.85 4.52
N CYS A 64 0.38 3.92 5.04
CA CYS A 64 1.06 5.19 5.27
C CYS A 64 0.48 5.90 6.52
N TYR A 65 1.27 6.79 7.11
CA TYR A 65 0.74 7.82 8.01
C TYR A 65 -0.15 8.79 7.23
N LEU A 66 -1.15 9.41 7.86
CA LEU A 66 -2.03 10.35 7.16
C LEU A 66 -1.78 11.79 7.59
N ASN A 67 -2.01 12.74 6.69
CA ASN A 67 -2.02 14.17 7.01
C ASN A 67 -3.20 14.57 7.90
N ASN A 68 -4.19 13.68 8.10
CA ASN A 68 -5.29 13.88 9.03
C ASN A 68 -4.81 13.65 10.47
N PRO A 69 -4.88 14.65 11.38
CA PRO A 69 -4.43 14.50 12.76
C PRO A 69 -5.29 13.52 13.58
N LEU A 70 -6.53 13.24 13.16
CA LEU A 70 -7.45 12.34 13.85
C LEU A 70 -7.21 10.86 13.54
N ILE A 71 -6.53 10.56 12.42
CA ILE A 71 -6.29 9.19 11.97
C ILE A 71 -4.80 9.03 11.73
N ARG A 72 -4.12 8.30 12.61
CA ARG A 72 -2.66 8.20 12.58
C ARG A 72 -2.11 7.59 11.30
N TRP A 73 -2.66 6.45 10.90
CA TRP A 73 -2.22 5.71 9.73
C TRP A 73 -3.39 4.88 9.21
N MET A 74 -3.32 4.49 7.94
CA MET A 74 -4.26 3.55 7.34
C MET A 74 -3.55 2.71 6.28
N TYR A 75 -4.11 1.54 6.02
CA TYR A 75 -3.75 0.77 4.85
C TYR A 75 -4.13 1.50 3.56
N CYS A 76 -3.36 1.28 2.51
CA CYS A 76 -3.64 1.84 1.19
C CYS A 76 -4.53 0.89 0.40
N GLU A 77 -5.81 1.26 0.29
CA GLU A 77 -6.84 0.44 -0.33
C GLU A 77 -6.70 0.35 -1.86
N GLU A 78 -6.04 1.33 -2.46
CA GLU A 78 -5.71 1.35 -3.89
C GLU A 78 -4.55 0.39 -4.25
N VAL A 79 -3.87 -0.18 -3.25
CA VAL A 79 -2.78 -1.14 -3.42
C VAL A 79 -3.29 -2.55 -3.13
N PHE A 80 -3.64 -3.27 -4.20
CA PHE A 80 -4.21 -4.63 -4.13
C PHE A 80 -3.12 -5.71 -4.31
N ALA A 81 -3.46 -6.95 -3.97
CA ALA A 81 -2.55 -8.09 -4.07
C ALA A 81 -2.39 -8.56 -5.54
N CYS A 82 -1.17 -8.89 -5.96
CA CYS A 82 -0.89 -9.43 -7.31
C CYS A 82 -1.33 -10.90 -7.43
N ASP A 83 -1.19 -11.65 -6.34
CA ASP A 83 -1.36 -13.10 -6.21
C ASP A 83 -2.60 -13.46 -5.38
N ALA A 84 -3.61 -12.58 -5.39
CA ALA A 84 -4.90 -12.89 -4.80
C ALA A 84 -5.51 -14.15 -5.46
N PRO A 85 -6.07 -15.10 -4.69
CA PRO A 85 -6.71 -16.28 -5.25
C PRO A 85 -7.77 -15.89 -6.28
N PRO A 86 -7.81 -16.54 -7.46
CA PRO A 86 -8.82 -16.27 -8.46
C PRO A 86 -10.22 -16.58 -7.88
N THR A 87 -11.16 -15.66 -8.09
CA THR A 87 -12.54 -15.74 -7.62
C THR A 87 -13.52 -15.60 -8.79
N ARG A 88 -14.74 -16.08 -8.58
CA ARG A 88 -15.86 -15.85 -9.52
C ARG A 88 -16.60 -14.55 -9.25
N CYS A 89 -16.25 -13.83 -8.17
CA CYS A 89 -16.84 -12.54 -7.83
C CYS A 89 -16.01 -11.41 -8.42
N PHE A 90 -16.67 -10.37 -8.95
CA PHE A 90 -15.98 -9.13 -9.29
C PHE A 90 -15.83 -8.30 -8.01
N TYR A 91 -14.60 -8.02 -7.60
CA TYR A 91 -14.34 -7.09 -6.50
C TYR A 91 -13.93 -5.72 -7.07
N ALA A 92 -14.63 -4.66 -6.67
CA ALA A 92 -14.25 -3.31 -7.08
C ALA A 92 -12.85 -2.92 -6.55
N VAL A 93 -12.47 -3.49 -5.40
CA VAL A 93 -11.23 -3.18 -4.68
C VAL A 93 -9.97 -3.62 -5.45
N ASP A 94 -10.06 -4.69 -6.24
CA ASP A 94 -8.96 -5.19 -7.06
C ASP A 94 -9.21 -4.96 -8.57
N LYS A 95 -10.26 -4.19 -8.90
CA LYS A 95 -10.72 -3.90 -10.25
C LYS A 95 -10.92 -5.17 -11.10
N GLY A 96 -11.35 -6.26 -10.46
CA GLY A 96 -11.59 -7.54 -11.12
C GLY A 96 -10.34 -8.30 -11.53
N ARG A 97 -9.16 -7.98 -11.00
CA ARG A 97 -7.94 -8.75 -11.32
C ARG A 97 -7.98 -10.19 -10.84
N SER A 98 -8.69 -10.48 -9.75
CA SER A 98 -8.94 -11.85 -9.32
C SER A 98 -10.13 -12.51 -10.04
N TYR A 99 -10.91 -11.77 -10.84
CA TYR A 99 -12.09 -12.33 -11.50
C TYR A 99 -11.67 -13.33 -12.59
N ALA A 100 -11.98 -14.61 -12.35
CA ALA A 100 -11.80 -15.72 -13.29
C ALA A 100 -13.15 -16.38 -13.65
N GLY A 101 -14.25 -15.63 -13.54
CA GLY A 101 -15.57 -16.10 -13.98
C GLY A 101 -15.70 -16.13 -15.50
N GLN A 102 -16.59 -16.98 -16.01
CA GLN A 102 -16.95 -16.97 -17.43
C GLN A 102 -17.90 -15.80 -17.69
N THR A 103 -17.44 -14.76 -18.39
CA THR A 103 -18.36 -13.78 -18.97
C THR A 103 -19.08 -14.44 -20.13
N ASN A 104 -20.34 -14.81 -19.95
CA ASN A 104 -21.23 -15.08 -21.08
C ASN A 104 -21.43 -13.75 -21.81
N ARG A 105 -20.80 -13.61 -22.97
CA ARG A 105 -21.14 -12.56 -23.94
C ARG A 105 -22.38 -12.95 -24.72
#